data_AF-A0A3C1FMB5-F1
#
_entry.id   AF-A0A3C1FMB5-F1
#
_cell.length_a   1.000
_cell.length_b   1.000
_cell.length_c   1.000
_cell.angle_alpha   90.00
_cell.angle_beta   90.00
_cell.angle_gamma   90.00
#
_symmetry.space_group_name_H-M   'P 1'
#
loop_
_entity.id
_entity.type
_entity.pdbx_description
1 polymer ?
#
loop_
_entity_poly.entity_id
_entity_poly.type
_entity_poly.pdbx_seq_one_letter_code
_entity_poly.pdbx_strand_id
1 'polypeptide(L)'
;MWGFLDNLKIQTRIYLVAFLPLLGLAVFSGVVIYNQNDTRVKMARFQEVAAAIPEISGLVHELQKERGNSAGFIGARGKGQFGDMLAAQRQATNVALSGFNARVEQLAITDGGEQFADYVQQAEKLLARLPDRRNQVDELALSVGEMAQFYTVTIARLLDSIAATTAFNAEPATVKMINGYIAFLQAKERAGLERAMG
;
A
#
# COMPACT_ATOMS: atom_id res chain seq x y z
N MET A 1 48.43 40.68 8.45
CA MET A 1 48.16 39.26 8.14
C MET A 1 47.68 39.03 6.70
N TRP A 2 47.84 40.00 5.77
CA TRP A 2 47.45 39.91 4.36
C TRP A 2 48.63 39.76 3.37
N GLY A 3 49.88 39.93 3.83
CA GLY A 3 51.08 39.91 2.97
C GLY A 3 51.45 38.55 2.36
N PHE A 4 50.73 37.47 2.70
CA PHE A 4 50.94 36.15 2.08
C PHE A 4 50.45 36.11 0.63
N LEU A 5 49.41 36.88 0.29
CA LEU A 5 48.92 36.99 -1.09
C LEU A 5 49.82 37.91 -1.94
N ASP A 6 50.60 38.79 -1.31
CA ASP A 6 51.39 39.83 -1.98
C ASP A 6 52.64 39.31 -2.71
N ASN A 7 53.23 38.20 -2.25
CA ASN A 7 54.43 37.60 -2.84
C ASN A 7 54.15 36.41 -3.79
N LEU A 8 52.88 36.14 -4.11
CA LEU A 8 52.52 35.06 -5.04
C LEU A 8 52.64 35.53 -6.50
N LYS A 9 53.20 34.67 -7.36
CA LYS A 9 53.21 34.90 -8.82
C LYS A 9 51.77 35.14 -9.30
N ILE A 10 51.58 36.05 -10.26
CA ILE A 10 50.26 36.42 -10.81
C ILE A 10 49.45 35.18 -11.23
N GLN A 11 50.12 34.16 -11.78
CA GLN A 11 49.52 32.87 -12.15
C GLN A 11 48.84 32.16 -10.95
N THR A 12 49.48 32.14 -9.78
CA THR A 12 48.94 31.50 -8.58
C THR A 12 47.71 32.23 -8.03
N ARG A 13 47.68 33.56 -8.12
CA ARG A 13 46.49 34.36 -7.75
C ARG A 13 45.30 34.04 -8.65
N ILE A 14 45.54 33.92 -9.96
CA ILE A 14 44.50 33.55 -10.94
C ILE A 14 43.97 32.14 -10.63
N TYR A 15 44.84 31.16 -10.36
CA TYR A 15 44.41 29.81 -9.99
C TYR A 15 43.61 29.77 -8.70
N LEU A 16 44.01 30.51 -7.65
CA LEU A 16 43.27 30.53 -6.37
C LEU A 16 41.86 31.11 -6.52
N VAL A 17 41.71 32.19 -7.30
CA VAL A 17 40.40 32.81 -7.56
C VAL A 17 39.51 31.90 -8.41
N ALA A 18 40.08 31.15 -9.36
CA ALA A 18 39.34 30.18 -10.15
C ALA A 18 39.03 28.87 -9.39
N PHE A 19 39.89 28.46 -8.44
CA PHE A 19 39.72 27.22 -7.69
C PHE A 19 38.53 27.26 -6.73
N LEU A 20 38.30 28.39 -6.08
CA LEU A 20 37.20 28.55 -5.12
C LEU A 20 35.79 28.27 -5.72
N PRO A 21 35.39 28.88 -6.85
CA PRO A 21 34.09 28.58 -7.47
C PRO A 21 34.02 27.15 -8.03
N LEU A 22 35.14 26.60 -8.52
CA LEU A 22 35.18 25.20 -9.00
C LEU A 22 35.00 24.21 -7.86
N LEU A 23 35.60 24.45 -6.69
CA LEU A 23 35.43 23.63 -5.50
C LEU A 23 33.99 23.73 -4.97
N GLY A 24 33.40 24.94 -4.96
CA GLY A 24 31.99 25.12 -4.62
C GLY A 24 31.06 24.34 -5.55
N LEU A 25 31.31 24.38 -6.86
CA LEU A 25 30.55 23.62 -7.85
C LEU A 25 30.74 22.11 -7.65
N ALA A 26 31.95 21.63 -7.39
CA ALA A 26 32.21 20.21 -7.13
C ALA A 26 31.48 19.70 -5.89
N VAL A 27 31.49 20.45 -4.78
CA VAL A 27 30.74 20.11 -3.55
C VAL A 27 29.24 20.12 -3.81
N PHE A 28 28.73 21.17 -4.47
CA PHE A 28 27.31 21.28 -4.80
C PHE A 28 26.85 20.13 -5.70
N SER A 29 27.60 19.83 -6.76
CA SER A 29 27.36 18.68 -7.63
C SER A 29 27.40 17.36 -6.86
N GLY A 30 28.36 17.19 -5.94
CA GLY A 30 28.43 16.01 -5.09
C GLY A 30 27.17 15.82 -4.24
N VAL A 31 26.69 16.89 -3.59
CA VAL A 31 25.45 16.87 -2.79
C VAL A 31 24.23 16.54 -3.67
N VAL A 32 24.14 17.17 -4.85
CA VAL A 32 23.03 16.93 -5.79
C VAL A 32 23.03 15.48 -6.26
N ILE A 33 24.19 14.93 -6.64
CA ILE A 33 24.32 13.54 -7.09
C ILE A 33 23.96 12.56 -5.96
N TYR A 34 24.44 12.83 -4.74
CA TYR A 34 24.11 12.00 -3.57
C TYR A 34 22.60 11.96 -3.31
N ASN A 35 21.95 13.13 -3.26
CA ASN A 35 20.50 13.23 -3.05
C ASN A 35 19.69 12.59 -4.19
N GLN A 36 20.14 12.74 -5.43
CA GLN A 36 19.51 12.09 -6.58
C GLN A 36 19.65 10.56 -6.52
N ASN A 37 20.80 10.05 -6.08
CA ASN A 37 21.01 8.63 -5.92
C ASN A 37 20.13 8.05 -4.79
N ASP A 38 20.06 8.72 -3.64
CA ASP A 38 19.15 8.34 -2.54
C ASP A 38 17.68 8.32 -2.99
N THR A 39 17.26 9.33 -3.76
CA THR A 39 15.91 9.39 -4.34
C THR A 39 15.64 8.23 -5.29
N ARG A 40 16.61 7.87 -6.16
CA ARG A 40 16.48 6.73 -7.07
C ARG A 40 16.32 5.40 -6.33
N VAL A 41 17.10 5.19 -5.27
CA VAL A 41 17.02 3.97 -4.44
C VAL A 41 15.65 3.86 -3.77
N LYS A 42 15.14 4.95 -3.18
CA LYS A 42 13.81 4.99 -2.57
C LYS A 42 12.69 4.73 -3.58
N MET A 43 12.80 5.30 -4.78
CA MET A 43 11.83 5.10 -5.85
C MET A 43 11.79 3.64 -6.34
N ALA A 44 12.96 2.99 -6.49
CA ALA A 44 13.02 1.59 -6.88
C ALA A 44 12.32 0.67 -5.86
N ARG A 45 12.54 0.91 -4.56
CA ARG A 45 11.84 0.18 -3.47
C ARG A 45 10.34 0.42 -3.49
N PHE A 46 9.93 1.68 -3.68
CA PHE A 46 8.52 2.01 -3.80
C PHE A 46 7.86 1.28 -4.97
N GLN A 47 8.53 1.16 -6.13
CA GLN A 47 7.97 0.47 -7.30
C GLN A 47 7.68 -1.01 -7.02
N GLU A 48 8.52 -1.71 -6.26
CA GLU A 48 8.30 -3.12 -5.92
C GLU A 48 7.02 -3.31 -5.08
N VAL A 49 6.85 -2.45 -4.06
CA VAL A 49 5.68 -2.46 -3.17
C VAL A 49 4.43 -1.95 -3.88
N ALA A 50 4.55 -0.86 -4.65
CA ALA A 50 3.45 -0.25 -5.36
C ALA A 50 2.84 -1.18 -6.42
N ALA A 51 3.67 -2.04 -7.01
CA ALA A 51 3.19 -3.04 -7.96
C ALA A 51 2.38 -4.18 -7.31
N ALA A 52 2.20 -4.20 -5.98
CA ALA A 52 1.22 -5.06 -5.30
C ALA A 52 -0.12 -4.37 -4.97
N ILE A 53 -0.19 -3.05 -5.11
CA ILE A 53 -1.41 -2.26 -4.81
C ILE A 53 -2.61 -2.72 -5.65
N PRO A 54 -2.48 -2.99 -6.97
CA PRO A 54 -3.61 -3.45 -7.78
C PRO A 54 -4.22 -4.76 -7.27
N GLU A 55 -3.39 -5.73 -6.88
CA GLU A 55 -3.81 -7.04 -6.38
C GLU A 55 -4.48 -6.90 -5.00
N ILE A 56 -3.91 -6.08 -4.11
CA ILE A 56 -4.50 -5.80 -2.80
C ILE A 56 -5.86 -5.10 -2.96
N SER A 57 -5.94 -4.08 -3.81
CA SER A 57 -7.22 -3.39 -4.07
C SER A 57 -8.24 -4.28 -4.76
N GLY A 58 -7.79 -5.18 -5.65
CA GLY A 58 -8.64 -6.18 -6.29
C GLY A 58 -9.28 -7.09 -5.26
N LEU A 59 -8.47 -7.64 -4.34
CA LEU A 59 -8.96 -8.46 -3.24
C LEU A 59 -9.92 -7.70 -2.32
N VAL A 60 -9.58 -6.44 -1.95
CA VAL A 60 -10.49 -5.58 -1.19
C VAL A 60 -11.85 -5.45 -1.88
N HIS A 61 -11.87 -5.25 -3.21
CA HIS A 61 -13.14 -5.12 -3.93
C HIS A 61 -13.99 -6.40 -3.86
N GLU A 62 -13.38 -7.56 -4.03
CA GLU A 62 -14.10 -8.84 -3.98
C GLU A 62 -14.60 -9.15 -2.57
N LEU A 63 -13.80 -8.89 -1.54
CA LEU A 63 -14.21 -9.04 -0.13
C LEU A 63 -15.38 -8.10 0.23
N GLN A 64 -15.40 -6.88 -0.29
CA GLN A 64 -16.52 -5.95 -0.10
C GLN A 64 -17.82 -6.47 -0.70
N LYS A 65 -17.77 -7.06 -1.89
CA LYS A 65 -18.94 -7.68 -2.53
C LYS A 65 -19.37 -8.94 -1.77
N GLU A 66 -18.41 -9.77 -1.34
CA GLU A 66 -18.71 -10.98 -0.59
C GLU A 66 -19.36 -10.68 0.77
N ARG A 67 -18.91 -9.64 1.47
CA ARG A 67 -19.57 -9.15 2.69
C ARG A 67 -21.03 -8.78 2.42
N GLY A 68 -21.29 -8.02 1.36
CA GLY A 68 -22.65 -7.61 0.98
C GLY A 68 -23.56 -8.79 0.63
N ASN A 69 -23.06 -9.75 -0.16
CA ASN A 69 -23.81 -10.94 -0.52
C ASN A 69 -24.05 -11.86 0.69
N SER A 70 -23.06 -11.94 1.60
CA SER A 70 -23.21 -12.68 2.87
C SER A 70 -24.27 -12.05 3.76
N ALA A 71 -24.35 -10.72 3.83
CA ALA A 71 -25.41 -10.01 4.57
C ALA A 71 -26.80 -10.34 3.99
N GLY A 72 -26.93 -10.29 2.66
CA GLY A 72 -28.17 -10.66 1.96
C GLY A 72 -28.56 -12.13 2.20
N PHE A 73 -27.60 -13.05 2.14
CA PHE A 73 -27.82 -14.47 2.42
C PHE A 73 -28.30 -14.72 3.85
N ILE A 74 -27.63 -14.12 4.85
CA ILE A 74 -28.02 -14.24 6.26
C ILE A 74 -29.41 -13.61 6.49
N GLY A 75 -29.64 -12.40 5.97
CA GLY A 75 -30.92 -11.69 6.08
C GLY A 75 -32.09 -12.46 5.46
N ALA A 76 -31.85 -13.15 4.34
CA ALA A 76 -32.82 -14.04 3.71
C ALA A 76 -32.90 -15.44 4.36
N ARG A 77 -32.13 -15.71 5.42
CA ARG A 77 -32.01 -17.03 6.09
C ARG A 77 -31.69 -18.15 5.10
N GLY A 78 -30.78 -17.87 4.18
CA GLY A 78 -30.34 -18.79 3.13
C GLY A 78 -31.38 -19.06 2.04
N LYS A 79 -32.47 -18.30 1.96
CA LYS A 79 -33.53 -18.51 0.97
C LYS A 79 -33.35 -17.63 -0.27
N GLY A 80 -33.85 -18.11 -1.41
CA GLY A 80 -33.87 -17.37 -2.68
C GLY A 80 -32.50 -17.32 -3.37
N GLN A 81 -32.36 -16.39 -4.31
CA GLN A 81 -31.19 -16.27 -5.20
C GLN A 81 -29.88 -15.86 -4.51
N PHE A 82 -29.91 -15.54 -3.21
CA PHE A 82 -28.73 -15.08 -2.48
C PHE A 82 -27.67 -16.18 -2.33
N GLY A 83 -28.06 -17.45 -2.30
CA GLY A 83 -27.12 -18.57 -2.27
C GLY A 83 -26.25 -18.64 -3.52
N ASP A 84 -26.87 -18.60 -4.70
CA ASP A 84 -26.16 -18.64 -5.99
C ASP A 84 -25.27 -17.41 -6.17
N MET A 85 -25.77 -16.23 -5.79
CA MET A 85 -25.02 -14.98 -5.86
C MET A 85 -23.80 -14.97 -4.92
N LEU A 86 -23.95 -15.55 -3.72
CA LEU A 86 -22.85 -15.69 -2.76
C LEU A 86 -21.81 -16.72 -3.25
N ALA A 87 -22.25 -17.85 -3.80
CA ALA A 87 -21.37 -18.87 -4.36
C ALA A 87 -20.53 -18.33 -5.53
N ALA A 88 -21.15 -17.61 -6.47
CA ALA A 88 -20.45 -16.97 -7.58
C ALA A 88 -19.44 -15.92 -7.08
N GLN A 89 -19.82 -15.11 -6.09
CA GLN A 89 -18.92 -14.10 -5.52
C GLN A 89 -17.73 -14.73 -4.79
N ARG A 90 -17.92 -15.83 -4.07
CA ARG A 90 -16.81 -16.56 -3.41
C ARG A 90 -15.77 -17.06 -4.41
N GLN A 91 -16.19 -17.51 -5.59
CA GLN A 91 -15.27 -17.89 -6.66
C GLN A 91 -14.42 -16.70 -7.12
N ALA A 92 -15.05 -15.54 -7.35
CA ALA A 92 -14.34 -14.32 -7.71
C ALA A 92 -13.34 -13.88 -6.61
N THR A 93 -13.76 -13.94 -5.33
CA THR A 93 -12.86 -13.66 -4.20
C THR A 93 -11.68 -14.64 -4.14
N ASN A 94 -11.89 -15.93 -4.43
CA ASN A 94 -10.81 -16.92 -4.43
C ASN A 94 -9.77 -16.63 -5.52
N VAL A 95 -10.20 -16.20 -6.71
CA VAL A 95 -9.28 -15.79 -7.79
C VAL A 95 -8.45 -14.58 -7.34
N ALA A 96 -9.10 -13.55 -6.78
CA ALA A 96 -8.39 -12.38 -6.27
C ALA A 96 -7.44 -12.71 -5.12
N LEU A 97 -7.83 -13.61 -4.20
CA LEU A 97 -7.01 -14.07 -3.09
C LEU A 97 -5.77 -14.82 -3.59
N SER A 98 -5.92 -15.67 -4.60
CA SER A 98 -4.80 -16.36 -5.23
C SER A 98 -3.81 -15.38 -5.87
N GLY A 99 -4.31 -14.34 -6.55
CA GLY A 99 -3.47 -13.29 -7.14
C GLY A 99 -2.72 -12.49 -6.07
N PHE A 100 -3.40 -12.13 -4.98
CA PHE A 100 -2.78 -11.49 -3.82
C PHE A 100 -1.67 -12.36 -3.21
N ASN A 101 -1.94 -13.63 -2.92
CA ASN A 101 -0.95 -14.54 -2.31
C ASN A 101 0.28 -14.69 -3.21
N ALA A 102 0.09 -14.91 -4.51
CA ALA A 102 1.19 -15.03 -5.46
C ALA A 102 2.05 -13.76 -5.53
N ARG A 103 1.41 -12.58 -5.41
CA ARG A 103 2.11 -11.30 -5.40
C ARG A 103 2.90 -11.09 -4.10
N VAL A 104 2.32 -11.46 -2.96
CA VAL A 104 2.97 -11.36 -1.64
C VAL A 104 4.18 -12.30 -1.54
N GLU A 105 4.10 -13.52 -2.08
CA GLU A 105 5.23 -14.45 -2.12
C GLU A 105 6.44 -13.90 -2.90
N GLN A 106 6.18 -13.09 -3.93
CA GLN A 106 7.22 -12.48 -4.76
C GLN A 106 7.78 -11.18 -4.18
N LEU A 107 7.14 -10.61 -3.16
CA LEU A 107 7.57 -9.36 -2.53
C LEU A 107 8.78 -9.61 -1.64
N ALA A 108 9.96 -9.20 -2.10
CA ALA A 108 11.14 -9.08 -1.25
C ALA A 108 11.04 -7.79 -0.43
N ILE A 109 10.46 -7.87 0.76
CA ILE A 109 10.33 -6.68 1.61
C ILE A 109 11.71 -6.32 2.19
N THR A 110 12.27 -5.20 1.72
CA THR A 110 13.58 -4.66 2.12
C THR A 110 13.44 -3.44 3.05
N ASP A 111 14.56 -2.93 3.56
CA ASP A 111 14.64 -1.79 4.51
C ASP A 111 13.65 -0.65 4.22
N GLY A 112 12.85 -0.29 5.23
CA GLY A 112 11.75 0.69 5.16
C GLY A 112 10.37 0.05 4.87
N GLY A 113 10.37 -1.25 4.60
CA GLY A 113 9.29 -2.19 4.33
C GLY A 113 8.36 -2.58 5.47
N GLU A 114 8.78 -2.33 6.70
CA GLU A 114 8.41 -3.17 7.84
C GLU A 114 6.94 -3.00 8.22
N GLN A 115 6.43 -1.76 8.14
CA GLN A 115 5.03 -1.48 8.43
C GLN A 115 4.08 -2.05 7.36
N PHE A 116 4.48 -2.00 6.09
CA PHE A 116 3.72 -2.65 5.01
C PHE A 116 3.68 -4.17 5.23
N ALA A 117 4.84 -4.78 5.54
CA ALA A 117 4.94 -6.21 5.83
C ALA A 117 4.03 -6.63 6.97
N ASP A 118 4.03 -5.87 8.07
CA ASP A 118 3.24 -6.17 9.25
C ASP A 118 1.73 -6.15 8.92
N TYR A 119 1.24 -5.14 8.20
CA TYR A 119 -0.15 -5.10 7.78
C TYR A 119 -0.52 -6.22 6.81
N VAL A 120 0.35 -6.57 5.86
CA VAL A 120 0.15 -7.73 4.97
C VAL A 120 0.06 -9.01 5.78
N GLN A 121 0.98 -9.25 6.72
CA GLN A 121 0.97 -10.44 7.57
C GLN A 121 -0.29 -10.52 8.45
N GLN A 122 -0.74 -9.39 9.00
CA GLN A 122 -2.00 -9.32 9.74
C GLN A 122 -3.20 -9.67 8.84
N ALA A 123 -3.23 -9.17 7.61
CA ALA A 123 -4.26 -9.50 6.63
C ALA A 123 -4.24 -10.98 6.25
N GLU A 124 -3.07 -11.57 5.99
CA GLU A 124 -2.91 -13.00 5.69
C GLU A 124 -3.46 -13.89 6.82
N LYS A 125 -3.15 -13.56 8.08
CA LYS A 125 -3.68 -14.29 9.26
C LYS A 125 -5.22 -14.25 9.32
N LEU A 126 -5.84 -13.13 8.92
CA LEU A 126 -7.29 -13.01 8.86
C LEU A 126 -7.88 -13.77 7.66
N LEU A 127 -7.24 -13.67 6.49
CA LEU A 127 -7.64 -14.35 5.26
C LEU A 127 -7.55 -15.87 5.39
N ALA A 128 -6.59 -16.39 6.16
CA ALA A 128 -6.50 -17.82 6.47
C ALA A 128 -7.75 -18.35 7.20
N ARG A 129 -8.49 -17.48 7.90
CA ARG A 129 -9.74 -17.82 8.62
C ARG A 129 -10.99 -17.64 7.75
N LEU A 130 -10.86 -17.15 6.52
CA LEU A 130 -11.98 -16.89 5.62
C LEU A 130 -12.82 -18.16 5.33
N PRO A 131 -12.23 -19.36 5.11
CA PRO A 131 -13.01 -20.58 4.90
C PRO A 131 -13.92 -20.92 6.09
N ASP A 132 -13.39 -20.86 7.32
CA ASP A 132 -14.18 -21.12 8.53
C ASP A 132 -15.31 -20.12 8.69
N ARG A 133 -15.06 -18.83 8.40
CA ARG A 133 -16.09 -17.80 8.45
C ARG A 133 -17.17 -18.03 7.39
N ARG A 134 -16.82 -18.48 6.19
CA ARG A 134 -17.79 -18.85 5.15
C ARG A 134 -18.69 -20.01 5.59
N ASN A 135 -18.12 -21.04 6.20
CA ASN A 135 -18.90 -22.16 6.74
C ASN A 135 -19.90 -21.67 7.81
N GLN A 136 -19.45 -20.80 8.72
CA GLN A 136 -20.35 -20.22 9.74
C GLN A 136 -21.47 -19.35 9.13
N VAL A 137 -21.22 -18.69 7.98
CA VAL A 137 -22.27 -17.98 7.22
C VAL A 137 -23.25 -18.98 6.60
N ASP A 138 -22.77 -20.08 6.03
CA ASP A 138 -23.60 -21.10 5.38
C ASP A 138 -24.51 -21.82 6.39
N GLU A 139 -24.00 -22.08 7.59
CA GLU A 139 -24.74 -22.64 8.72
C GLU A 139 -25.68 -21.63 9.39
N LEU A 140 -25.68 -20.37 8.94
CA LEU A 140 -26.40 -19.24 9.56
C LEU A 140 -26.05 -19.08 11.05
N ALA A 141 -24.82 -19.44 11.43
CA ALA A 141 -24.33 -19.41 12.81
C ALA A 141 -23.85 -18.01 13.24
N LEU A 142 -23.65 -17.08 12.30
CA LEU A 142 -23.25 -15.70 12.57
C LEU A 142 -24.42 -14.74 12.36
N SER A 143 -24.50 -13.72 13.21
CA SER A 143 -25.30 -12.53 12.90
C SER A 143 -24.67 -11.73 11.76
N VAL A 144 -25.48 -10.89 11.10
CA VAL A 144 -25.01 -9.95 10.06
C VAL A 144 -23.89 -9.06 10.60
N GLY A 145 -24.00 -8.59 11.85
CA GLY A 145 -22.99 -7.73 12.49
C GLY A 145 -21.65 -8.44 12.70
N GLU A 146 -21.66 -9.67 13.23
CA GLU A 146 -20.42 -10.44 13.45
C GLU A 146 -19.73 -10.80 12.14
N MET A 147 -20.50 -11.24 11.14
CA MET A 147 -20.00 -11.50 9.79
C MET A 147 -19.40 -10.22 9.19
N ALA A 148 -20.14 -9.11 9.20
CA ALA A 148 -19.70 -7.85 8.64
C ALA A 148 -18.43 -7.35 9.33
N GLN A 149 -18.32 -7.48 10.66
CA GLN A 149 -17.13 -7.06 11.41
C GLN A 149 -15.88 -7.82 10.97
N PHE A 150 -15.97 -9.13 10.74
CA PHE A 150 -14.83 -9.92 10.25
C PHE A 150 -14.28 -9.41 8.92
N TYR A 151 -15.16 -9.21 7.93
CA TYR A 151 -14.75 -8.69 6.63
C TYR A 151 -14.22 -7.26 6.75
N THR A 152 -14.86 -6.42 7.55
CA THR A 152 -14.45 -5.02 7.76
C THR A 152 -13.02 -4.91 8.32
N VAL A 153 -12.69 -5.71 9.34
CA VAL A 153 -11.35 -5.75 9.92
C VAL A 153 -10.32 -6.27 8.90
N THR A 154 -10.68 -7.30 8.13
CA THR A 154 -9.80 -7.86 7.09
C THR A 154 -9.52 -6.83 5.99
N ILE A 155 -10.57 -6.15 5.50
CA ILE A 155 -10.45 -5.10 4.48
C ILE A 155 -9.63 -3.92 5.01
N ALA A 156 -9.84 -3.52 6.27
CA ALA A 156 -9.07 -2.43 6.89
C ALA A 156 -7.57 -2.73 6.88
N ARG A 157 -7.15 -3.96 7.22
CA ARG A 157 -5.72 -4.34 7.19
C ARG A 157 -5.11 -4.33 5.80
N LEU A 158 -5.88 -4.72 4.78
CA LEU A 158 -5.46 -4.60 3.38
C LEU A 158 -5.35 -3.13 2.94
N LEU A 159 -6.23 -2.25 3.41
CA LEU A 159 -6.13 -0.81 3.12
C LEU A 159 -4.99 -0.13 3.90
N ASP A 160 -4.75 -0.56 5.14
CA ASP A 160 -3.65 -0.08 5.97
C ASP A 160 -2.29 -0.41 5.34
N SER A 161 -2.15 -1.57 4.69
CA SER A 161 -0.93 -1.90 3.95
C SER A 161 -0.72 -0.94 2.77
N ILE A 162 -1.76 -0.64 1.98
CA ILE A 162 -1.67 0.38 0.92
C ILE A 162 -1.27 1.75 1.50
N ALA A 163 -1.82 2.14 2.66
CA ALA A 163 -1.46 3.38 3.33
C ALA A 163 0.01 3.42 3.77
N ALA A 164 0.52 2.31 4.30
CA ALA A 164 1.92 2.20 4.69
C ALA A 164 2.88 2.41 3.51
N THR A 165 2.46 2.15 2.26
CA THR A 165 3.28 2.43 1.06
C THR A 165 3.66 3.90 0.88
N THR A 166 2.92 4.83 1.50
CA THR A 166 3.24 6.26 1.47
C THR A 166 4.51 6.62 2.24
N ALA A 167 4.87 5.83 3.26
CA ALA A 167 6.08 6.06 4.05
C ALA A 167 7.38 5.84 3.24
N PHE A 168 7.30 5.09 2.14
CA PHE A 168 8.43 4.76 1.26
C PHE A 168 8.75 5.87 0.27
N ASN A 169 7.78 6.73 -0.01
CA ASN A 169 7.82 7.56 -1.19
C ASN A 169 8.28 8.98 -0.85
N ALA A 170 9.49 9.32 -1.30
CA ALA A 170 10.05 10.66 -1.11
C ALA A 170 9.42 11.70 -2.05
N GLU A 171 8.64 11.29 -3.06
CA GLU A 171 8.03 12.20 -4.02
C GLU A 171 6.63 12.66 -3.57
N PRO A 172 6.44 13.96 -3.26
CA PRO A 172 5.15 14.47 -2.75
C PRO A 172 3.98 14.25 -3.71
N ALA A 173 4.24 14.27 -5.02
CA ALA A 173 3.20 14.07 -6.04
C ALA A 173 2.63 12.64 -6.00
N THR A 174 3.50 11.64 -5.86
CA THR A 174 3.09 10.24 -5.77
C THR A 174 2.37 9.94 -4.46
N VAL A 175 2.86 10.47 -3.33
CA VAL A 175 2.16 10.39 -2.03
C VAL A 175 0.76 10.98 -2.12
N LYS A 176 0.60 12.14 -2.76
CA LYS A 176 -0.71 12.78 -2.96
C LYS A 176 -1.67 11.90 -3.77
N MET A 177 -1.18 11.24 -4.81
CA MET A 177 -1.99 10.33 -5.64
C MET A 177 -2.44 9.10 -4.84
N ILE A 178 -1.54 8.46 -4.09
CA ILE A 178 -1.85 7.32 -3.23
C ILE A 178 -2.87 7.72 -2.16
N ASN A 179 -2.70 8.88 -1.52
CA ASN A 179 -3.66 9.38 -0.54
C ASN A 179 -5.05 9.60 -1.15
N GLY A 180 -5.12 10.13 -2.38
CA GLY A 180 -6.37 10.24 -3.12
C GLY A 180 -7.02 8.89 -3.38
N TYR A 181 -6.22 7.89 -3.74
CA TYR A 181 -6.69 6.53 -3.96
C TYR A 181 -7.18 5.85 -2.67
N ILE A 182 -6.46 6.00 -1.56
CA ILE A 182 -6.86 5.52 -0.24
C ILE A 182 -8.18 6.17 0.18
N ALA A 183 -8.31 7.48 0.02
CA ALA A 183 -9.55 8.20 0.35
C ALA A 183 -10.74 7.67 -0.47
N PHE A 184 -10.53 7.37 -1.75
CA PHE A 184 -11.54 6.74 -2.60
C PHE A 184 -11.91 5.32 -2.11
N LEU A 185 -10.92 4.48 -1.79
CA LEU A 185 -11.15 3.12 -1.27
C LEU A 185 -11.88 3.14 0.08
N GLN A 186 -11.54 4.08 0.96
CA GLN A 186 -12.24 4.28 2.24
C GLN A 186 -13.67 4.79 2.05
N ALA A 187 -13.91 5.69 1.08
CA ALA A 187 -15.26 6.14 0.75
C ALA A 187 -16.13 4.97 0.24
N LYS A 188 -15.57 4.13 -0.64
CA LYS A 188 -16.22 2.90 -1.12
C LYS A 188 -16.52 1.94 0.04
N GLU A 189 -15.60 1.83 1.00
CA GLU A 189 -15.77 0.99 2.17
C GLU A 189 -16.92 1.47 3.07
N ARG A 190 -16.97 2.77 3.38
CA ARG A 190 -18.07 3.38 4.16
C ARG A 190 -19.43 3.19 3.48
N ALA A 191 -19.52 3.43 2.17
CA ALA A 191 -20.74 3.17 1.40
C ALA A 191 -21.11 1.67 1.35
N GLY A 192 -20.12 0.78 1.44
CA GLY A 192 -20.34 -0.66 1.59
C GLY A 192 -20.92 -1.04 2.95
N LEU A 193 -20.48 -0.38 4.02
CA LEU A 193 -21.00 -0.58 5.38
C LEU A 193 -22.45 -0.12 5.53
N GLU A 194 -22.80 1.06 4.98
CA GLU A 194 -24.18 1.55 4.99
C GLU A 194 -25.13 0.57 4.31
N ARG A 195 -24.75 -0.01 3.15
CA ARG A 195 -25.55 -1.02 2.45
C ARG A 195 -25.69 -2.36 3.19
N ALA A 196 -24.74 -2.70 4.06
CA ALA A 196 -24.77 -3.95 4.81
C ALA A 196 -25.60 -3.83 6.11
N MET A 197 -25.74 -2.61 6.63
CA MET A 197 -26.45 -2.32 7.89
C MET A 197 -27.85 -1.76 7.69
N GLY A 198 -28.13 -1.09 6.57
CA GLY A 198 -29.46 -0.59 6.20
C GLY A 198 -30.29 -1.64 5.47
#